data_AF-A0A3C0IUT4-F1
#
_entry.id   AF-A0A3C0IUT4-F1
#
_cell.length_a   1.000
_cell.length_b   1.000
_cell.length_c   1.000
_cell.angle_alpha   90.00
_cell.angle_beta   90.00
_cell.angle_gamma   90.00
#
_symmetry.space_group_name_H-M   'P 1'
#
loop_
_entity.id
_entity.type
_entity.pdbx_description
1 polymer ?
#
loop_
_entity_poly.entity_id
_entity_poly.type
_entity_poly.pdbx_seq_one_letter_code
_entity_poly.pdbx_strand_id
1 'polypeptide(L)'
;VATGQGEEIIKVCGSFLVVELMRRGLTPTEACKEAVRRIAKRHPNRPDYLQACFIAINKNAQVGAFALRKGFSYAVGTSNSNELKNAAYLW
;
A
#
# COMPACT_ATOMS: atom_id res chain seq x y z
N VAL A 1 1.39 -7.40 0.85
CA VAL A 1 1.52 -7.68 -0.60
C VAL A 1 1.59 -6.35 -1.36
N ALA A 2 2.24 -6.33 -2.52
CA ALA A 2 2.40 -5.14 -3.34
C ALA A 2 1.90 -5.40 -4.78
N THR A 3 1.43 -4.37 -5.47
CA THR A 3 0.97 -4.45 -6.87
C THR A 3 1.16 -3.11 -7.58
N GLY A 4 1.17 -3.10 -8.91
CA GLY A 4 1.51 -1.96 -9.76
C GLY A 4 2.83 -2.20 -10.50
N GLN A 5 3.61 -1.14 -10.72
CA GLN A 5 4.93 -1.22 -11.37
C GLN A 5 5.95 -1.87 -10.44
N GLY A 6 6.31 -3.12 -10.75
CA GLY A 6 7.25 -3.92 -9.96
C GLY A 6 8.63 -3.26 -9.85
N GLU A 7 9.06 -2.57 -10.91
CA GLU A 7 10.33 -1.84 -11.00
C GLU A 7 10.43 -0.71 -9.98
N GLU A 8 9.31 -0.05 -9.68
CA GLU A 8 9.27 1.02 -8.68
C GLU A 8 9.12 0.49 -7.26
N ILE A 9 8.45 -0.65 -7.10
CA ILE A 9 8.29 -1.33 -5.81
C ILE A 9 9.62 -1.94 -5.34
N ILE A 10 10.38 -2.58 -6.23
CA ILE A 10 11.68 -3.19 -5.88
C ILE A 10 12.71 -2.14 -5.48
N LYS A 11 12.70 -0.98 -6.17
CA LYS A 11 13.57 0.18 -5.92
C LYS A 11 13.45 0.76 -4.50
N VAL A 12 12.37 0.45 -3.77
CA VAL A 12 12.14 0.91 -2.39
C VAL A 12 12.06 -0.22 -1.35
N CYS A 13 12.31 -1.48 -1.76
CA CYS A 13 12.09 -2.66 -0.92
C CYS A 13 10.70 -2.65 -0.25
N GLY A 14 9.65 -2.39 -1.05
CA GLY A 14 8.35 -1.93 -0.54
C GLY A 14 7.71 -2.78 0.55
N SER A 15 7.54 -4.09 0.34
CA SER A 15 6.90 -4.97 1.33
C SER A 15 7.68 -5.04 2.64
N PHE A 16 9.02 -5.11 2.57
CA PHE A 16 9.87 -5.05 3.75
C PHE A 16 9.67 -3.75 4.52
N LEU A 17 9.69 -2.62 3.82
CA LEU A 17 9.46 -1.30 4.41
C LEU A 17 8.10 -1.20 5.11
N VAL A 18 7.02 -1.67 4.48
CA VAL A 18 5.67 -1.66 5.08
C VAL A 18 5.65 -2.43 6.39
N VAL A 19 6.24 -3.63 6.43
CA VAL A 19 6.29 -4.45 7.65
C VAL A 19 7.17 -3.80 8.71
N GLU A 20 8.31 -3.23 8.32
CA GLU A 20 9.23 -2.51 9.22
C GLU A 20 8.57 -1.27 9.84
N LEU A 21 7.74 -0.54 9.09
CA LEU A 21 6.97 0.59 9.60
C LEU A 21 5.89 0.14 10.59
N MET A 22 5.19 -0.96 10.31
CA MET A 22 4.25 -1.54 11.28
C MET A 22 4.97 -2.01 12.56
N ARG A 23 6.18 -2.56 12.43
CA ARG A 23 7.03 -2.92 13.59
C ARG A 23 7.38 -1.69 14.44
N ARG A 24 7.47 -0.51 13.85
CA ARG A 24 7.68 0.78 14.53
C ARG A 24 6.41 1.40 15.11
N GLY A 25 5.27 0.71 15.01
CA GLY A 25 4.00 1.14 15.61
C GLY A 25 3.03 1.81 14.65
N LEU A 26 3.34 1.92 13.35
CA LEU A 26 2.37 2.46 12.39
C LEU A 26 1.23 1.45 12.16
N THR A 27 0.03 1.97 11.91
CA THR A 27 -1.07 1.12 11.43
C THR A 27 -0.77 0.60 10.02
N PRO A 28 -1.41 -0.50 9.57
CA PRO A 28 -1.22 -1.03 8.22
C PRO A 28 -1.44 0.02 7.12
N THR A 29 -2.47 0.86 7.24
CA THR A 29 -2.77 1.92 6.26
C THR A 29 -1.69 2.99 6.23
N GLU A 30 -1.20 3.43 7.40
CA GLU A 30 -0.12 4.43 7.49
C GLU A 30 1.20 3.89 6.93
N ALA A 31 1.52 2.63 7.22
CA ALA A 31 2.71 1.97 6.71
C ALA A 31 2.66 1.85 5.17
N CYS A 32 1.52 1.42 4.61
CA CYS A 32 1.29 1.41 3.16
C CYS A 32 1.42 2.81 2.56
N LYS A 33 0.85 3.83 3.20
CA LYS A 33 0.92 5.24 2.75
C LYS A 33 2.35 5.76 2.68
N GLU A 34 3.17 5.47 3.68
CA GLU A 34 4.57 5.91 3.68
C GLU A 34 5.41 5.20 2.61
N ALA A 35 5.17 3.89 2.39
CA ALA A 35 5.81 3.18 1.29
C ALA A 35 5.45 3.75 -0.10
N VAL A 36 4.16 4.06 -0.33
CA VAL A 36 3.71 4.76 -1.56
C VAL A 36 4.36 6.14 -1.67
N ARG A 37 4.41 6.91 -0.58
CA ARG A 37 5.08 8.23 -0.57
C ARG A 37 6.56 8.15 -0.94
N ARG A 38 7.25 7.08 -0.54
CA ARG A 38 8.66 6.86 -0.90
C ARG A 38 8.84 6.64 -2.40
N ILE A 39 7.92 5.92 -3.05
CA ILE A 39 7.88 5.80 -4.51
C ILE A 39 7.57 7.16 -5.14
N ALA A 40 6.53 7.84 -4.67
CA ALA A 40 6.10 9.13 -5.19
C ALA A 40 7.20 10.21 -5.14
N LYS A 41 8.01 10.25 -4.06
CA LYS A 41 9.14 11.18 -3.93
C LYS A 41 10.23 10.99 -5.00
N ARG A 42 10.34 9.81 -5.60
CA ARG A 42 11.29 9.53 -6.70
C ARG A 42 10.77 10.06 -8.05
N HIS A 43 9.50 10.42 -8.13
CA HIS A 43 8.80 10.86 -9.34
C HIS A 43 8.11 12.21 -9.10
N PRO A 44 8.87 13.31 -8.94
CA PRO A 44 8.32 14.62 -8.58
C PRO A 44 7.31 15.15 -9.61
N ASN A 45 7.46 14.75 -10.88
CA ASN A 45 6.61 15.19 -11.99
C ASN A 45 5.29 14.38 -12.10
N ARG A 46 5.01 13.46 -11.16
CA ARG A 46 3.77 12.66 -11.11
C ARG A 46 3.37 12.04 -12.46
N PRO A 47 4.18 11.14 -13.03
CA PRO A 47 3.87 10.54 -14.32
C PRO A 47 2.51 9.83 -14.29
N ASP A 48 1.66 10.11 -15.28
CA ASP A 48 0.30 9.55 -15.36
C ASP A 48 0.28 8.02 -15.46
N TYR A 49 1.35 7.41 -15.94
CA TYR A 49 1.46 5.95 -16.04
C TYR A 49 1.85 5.29 -14.72
N LEU A 50 2.34 6.03 -13.72
CA LEU A 50 2.88 5.47 -12.47
C LEU A 50 1.76 4.94 -11.56
N GLN A 51 1.90 3.71 -11.09
CA GLN A 51 0.98 3.10 -10.11
C GLN A 51 1.75 2.15 -9.19
N ALA A 52 1.46 2.24 -7.91
CA ALA A 52 1.91 1.31 -6.90
C ALA A 52 0.89 1.29 -5.76
N CYS A 53 0.61 0.10 -5.22
CA CYS A 53 -0.23 -0.07 -4.05
C CYS A 53 0.34 -1.16 -3.14
N PHE A 54 0.13 -0.97 -1.84
CA PHE A 54 0.39 -1.98 -0.83
C PHE A 54 -0.89 -2.31 -0.08
N ILE A 55 -1.07 -3.60 0.21
CA ILE A 55 -2.04 -4.12 1.18
C ILE A 55 -1.25 -4.78 2.31
N ALA A 56 -1.65 -4.51 3.55
CA ALA A 56 -1.02 -5.04 4.74
C ALA A 56 -2.06 -5.46 5.77
N ILE A 57 -1.67 -6.43 6.60
CA ILE A 57 -2.38 -6.88 7.79
C ILE A 57 -1.38 -7.00 8.94
N ASN A 58 -1.79 -6.66 10.15
CA ASN A 58 -0.96 -6.82 11.35
C ASN A 58 -1.50 -7.92 12.29
N LYS A 59 -0.79 -8.16 13.41
CA LYS A 59 -1.16 -9.18 14.40
C LYS A 59 -2.44 -8.87 15.18
N ASN A 60 -2.92 -7.62 15.14
CA ASN A 60 -4.19 -7.20 15.72
C ASN A 60 -5.36 -7.34 14.72
N ALA A 61 -5.15 -8.09 13.63
CA ALA A 61 -6.11 -8.27 12.53
C ALA A 61 -6.55 -6.97 11.83
N GLN A 62 -5.83 -5.86 12.03
CA GLN A 62 -6.09 -4.62 11.30
C GLN A 62 -5.60 -4.80 9.87
N VAL A 63 -6.43 -4.43 8.90
CA VAL A 63 -6.12 -4.49 7.47
C VAL A 63 -6.08 -3.08 6.92
N GLY A 64 -5.10 -2.77 6.10
CA GLY A 64 -4.95 -1.46 5.47
C GLY A 64 -4.37 -1.57 4.07
N ALA A 65 -4.75 -0.60 3.24
CA ALA A 65 -4.18 -0.46 1.91
C ALA A 65 -4.03 1.03 1.56
N PHE A 66 -3.03 1.33 0.73
CA PHE A 66 -2.86 2.67 0.19
C PHE A 66 -2.27 2.57 -1.22
N ALA A 67 -2.84 3.31 -2.15
CA ALA A 67 -2.44 3.33 -3.56
C ALA A 67 -1.82 4.68 -3.93
N LEU A 68 -1.06 4.70 -5.02
CA LEU A 68 -0.57 5.95 -5.59
C LEU A 68 -1.74 6.67 -6.29
N ARG A 69 -2.51 5.94 -7.11
CA ARG A 69 -3.67 6.47 -7.85
C ARG A 69 -5.00 5.89 -7.40
N LYS A 70 -6.08 6.66 -7.61
CA LYS A 70 -7.46 6.20 -7.45
C LYS A 70 -7.75 4.97 -8.32
N GLY A 71 -8.68 4.13 -7.85
CA GLY A 71 -9.22 2.99 -8.62
C GLY A 71 -8.72 1.62 -8.16
N PHE A 72 -7.82 1.56 -7.18
CA PHE A 72 -7.41 0.31 -6.58
C PHE A 72 -8.41 -0.17 -5.51
N SER A 73 -8.86 -1.41 -5.64
CA SER A 73 -9.69 -2.11 -4.66
C SER A 73 -9.02 -3.42 -4.23
N TYR A 74 -9.38 -3.89 -3.03
CA TYR A 74 -8.84 -5.10 -2.44
C TYR A 74 -9.92 -5.86 -1.68
N ALA A 75 -9.88 -7.19 -1.74
CA ALA A 75 -10.82 -8.04 -1.02
C ALA A 75 -10.32 -8.33 0.40
N VAL A 76 -11.22 -8.29 1.37
CA VAL A 76 -10.97 -8.71 2.76
C VAL A 76 -11.92 -9.86 3.07
N GLY A 77 -11.36 -11.06 3.13
CA GLY A 77 -12.07 -12.27 3.54
C GLY A 77 -11.85 -12.58 5.02
N THR A 78 -12.94 -12.87 5.73
CA THR A 78 -12.96 -13.42 7.08
C THR A 78 -13.75 -14.72 7.08
N SER A 79 -13.86 -15.41 8.22
CA SER A 79 -14.71 -16.61 8.32
C SER A 79 -16.19 -16.31 8.03
N ASN A 80 -16.63 -15.07 8.23
CA ASN A 80 -18.04 -14.70 8.21
C ASN A 80 -18.41 -13.76 7.05
N SER A 81 -17.43 -13.20 6.34
CA SER A 81 -17.69 -12.21 5.29
C SER A 81 -16.58 -12.18 4.23
N ASN A 82 -16.92 -11.67 3.06
CA ASN A 82 -15.96 -11.35 2.00
C ASN A 82 -16.36 -10.02 1.37
N GLU A 83 -15.57 -8.98 1.63
CA GLU A 83 -15.89 -7.60 1.27
C GLU A 83 -14.84 -7.02 0.32
N LEU A 84 -15.29 -6.39 -0.76
CA LEU A 84 -14.43 -5.58 -1.62
C LEU A 84 -14.33 -4.16 -1.07
N LYS A 85 -13.12 -3.71 -0.72
CA LYS A 85 -12.84 -2.38 -0.17
C LYS A 85 -12.03 -1.55 -1.16
N ASN A 86 -12.32 -0.25 -1.22
CA ASN A 86 -11.51 0.69 -2.01
C ASN A 86 -10.36 1.21 -1.16
N ALA A 87 -9.16 1.24 -1.71
CA ALA A 87 -8.01 1.82 -1.02
C ALA A 87 -8.04 3.35 -1.07
N ALA A 88 -7.52 3.98 -0.01
CA ALA A 88 -7.15 5.39 -0.05
C ALA A 88 -5.96 5.58 -1.02
N TYR A 89 -5.82 6.79 -1.55
CA TYR A 89 -4.82 7.09 -2.59
C TYR A 89 -4.13 8.43 -2.39
N LEU A 90 -3.03 8.66 -3.11
CA LEU A 90 -2.24 9.89 -3.00
C LEU A 90 -2.75 10.99 -3.94
N TRP A 91 -3.01 10.69 -5.22
CA TRP A 91 -3.58 11.62 -6.21
C TRP A 91 -4.34 10.91 -7.33
#